data_AF-A0A8T0EEK4-F1
#
_entry.id   AF-A0A8T0EEK4-F1
#
_cell.length_a   1.000
_cell.length_b   1.000
_cell.length_c   1.000
_cell.angle_alpha   90.00
_cell.angle_beta   90.00
_cell.angle_gamma   90.00
#
_symmetry.space_group_name_H-M   'P 1'
#
loop_
_entity.id
_entity.type
_entity.pdbx_description
1 polymer ?
#
loop_
_entity_poly.entity_id
_entity_poly.type
_entity_poly.pdbx_seq_one_letter_code
_entity_poly.pdbx_strand_id
1 'polypeptide(L)'
;MILPATYGSIRHLNATQDIRTNLRLKYKKDPEEENSKEYCVVFEVTKSKKTCESLGNAVSSVLEVGSRTCVSCEMAAMRKHLGYRCQGHGVENKPTRFTYLAFPQCHGRWKRVEVSEKCSCHSEGKADFIFV
;
A
#
# COMPACT_ATOMS: atom_id res chain seq x y z
N MET A 1 1.42 -5.70 5.01
CA MET A 1 1.52 -6.69 3.91
C MET A 1 1.18 -5.98 2.62
N ILE A 2 1.56 -6.52 1.46
CA ILE A 2 1.31 -5.88 0.17
C ILE A 2 0.68 -6.83 -0.85
N LEU A 3 -0.13 -6.27 -1.73
CA LEU A 3 -0.69 -6.89 -2.94
C LEU A 3 -0.46 -6.01 -4.15
N PRO A 4 -0.44 -6.55 -5.39
CA PRO A 4 -0.35 -5.73 -6.59
C PRO A 4 -1.46 -4.68 -6.65
N ALA A 5 -1.15 -3.47 -7.13
CA ALA A 5 -2.10 -2.36 -7.19
C ALA A 5 -3.32 -2.65 -8.08
N THR A 6 -3.21 -3.61 -9.01
CA THR A 6 -4.34 -4.09 -9.83
C THR A 6 -5.51 -4.64 -9.01
N TYR A 7 -5.27 -5.08 -7.76
CA TYR A 7 -6.33 -5.54 -6.86
C TYR A 7 -7.08 -4.38 -6.16
N GLY A 8 -6.57 -3.16 -6.19
CA GLY A 8 -7.24 -1.99 -5.61
C GLY A 8 -8.57 -1.69 -6.29
N SER A 9 -8.61 -1.79 -7.63
CA SER A 9 -9.81 -1.55 -8.43
C SER A 9 -10.98 -2.48 -8.09
N ILE A 10 -10.69 -3.71 -7.64
CA ILE A 10 -11.71 -4.70 -7.25
C ILE A 10 -12.54 -4.20 -6.07
N ARG A 11 -11.96 -3.38 -5.18
CA ARG A 11 -12.69 -2.80 -4.03
C ARG A 11 -13.83 -1.87 -4.46
N HIS A 12 -13.77 -1.34 -5.68
CA HIS A 12 -14.75 -0.37 -6.19
C HIS A 12 -15.81 -0.97 -7.13
N LEU A 13 -15.68 -2.25 -7.54
CA LEU A 13 -16.53 -2.86 -8.56
C LEU A 13 -18.04 -2.83 -8.24
N ASN A 14 -18.41 -2.79 -6.94
CA ASN A 14 -19.81 -2.73 -6.48
C ASN A 14 -20.08 -1.58 -5.51
N ALA A 15 -19.27 -0.51 -5.52
CA ALA A 15 -19.38 0.57 -4.55
C ALA A 15 -20.78 1.24 -4.53
N THR A 16 -21.47 1.28 -5.68
CA THR A 16 -22.81 1.85 -5.82
C THR A 16 -23.93 0.95 -5.26
N GLN A 17 -23.69 -0.35 -5.12
CA GLN A 17 -24.66 -1.32 -4.57
C GLN A 17 -24.33 -1.75 -3.14
N ASP A 18 -23.20 -1.29 -2.57
CA ASP A 18 -22.83 -1.64 -1.21
C ASP A 18 -23.67 -0.88 -0.18
N ILE A 19 -24.65 -1.57 0.39
CA ILE A 19 -25.54 -1.06 1.43
C ILE A 19 -24.82 -0.72 2.75
N ARG A 20 -23.60 -1.21 2.97
CA ARG A 20 -22.84 -0.92 4.21
C ARG A 20 -22.48 0.55 4.32
N THR A 21 -22.18 1.19 3.20
CA THR A 21 -21.93 2.64 3.11
C THR A 21 -23.17 3.45 3.51
N ASN A 22 -24.36 2.98 3.13
CA ASN A 22 -25.64 3.60 3.50
C ASN A 22 -25.98 3.39 4.99
N LEU A 23 -25.64 2.23 5.57
CA LEU A 23 -25.80 1.98 7.00
C LEU A 23 -24.83 2.82 7.86
N ARG A 24 -23.67 3.22 7.30
CA ARG A 24 -22.67 4.04 8.00
C ARG A 24 -23.11 5.48 8.28
N LEU A 25 -24.14 5.99 7.60
CA LEU A 25 -24.69 7.34 7.84
C LEU A 25 -25.17 7.58 9.28
N LYS A 26 -25.45 6.51 10.04
CA LYS A 26 -25.91 6.59 11.43
C LYS A 26 -24.78 6.60 12.47
N TYR A 27 -23.52 6.42 12.07
CA TYR A 27 -22.40 6.41 13.01
C TYR A 27 -21.84 7.82 13.20
N LYS A 28 -21.39 8.11 14.43
CA LYS A 28 -20.67 9.35 14.72
C LYS A 28 -19.38 9.37 13.90
N LYS A 29 -19.31 10.28 12.94
CA LYS A 29 -18.14 10.43 12.08
C LYS A 29 -16.96 10.92 12.89
N ASP A 30 -15.82 10.26 12.70
CA ASP A 30 -14.56 10.71 13.26
C ASP A 30 -14.00 11.83 12.36
N PRO A 31 -13.77 13.05 12.86
CA PRO A 31 -13.21 14.13 12.06
C PRO A 31 -11.85 13.78 11.43
N GLU A 32 -11.06 12.93 12.09
CA GLU A 32 -9.77 12.48 11.55
C GLU A 32 -9.96 11.56 10.34
N GLU A 33 -11.03 10.76 10.31
CA GLU A 33 -11.38 9.91 9.16
C GLU A 33 -11.79 10.72 7.96
N GLU A 34 -12.63 11.74 8.15
CA GLU A 34 -13.10 12.60 7.05
C GLU A 34 -11.97 13.44 6.45
N ASN A 35 -10.99 13.82 7.26
CA ASN A 35 -9.81 14.56 6.79
C ASN A 35 -8.73 13.65 6.17
N SER A 36 -8.84 12.34 6.36
CA SER A 36 -7.85 11.39 5.84
C SER A 36 -8.07 11.12 4.36
N LYS A 37 -7.01 11.29 3.58
CA LYS A 37 -7.00 11.04 2.13
C LYS A 37 -6.07 9.89 1.81
N GLU A 38 -6.38 9.19 0.73
CA GLU A 38 -5.46 8.21 0.17
C GLU A 38 -4.14 8.86 -0.22
N TYR A 39 -3.04 8.15 0.00
CA TYR A 39 -1.70 8.65 -0.30
C TYR A 39 -0.80 7.50 -0.76
N CYS A 40 0.27 7.87 -1.44
CA CYS A 40 1.32 6.97 -1.86
C CYS A 40 2.53 7.07 -0.94
N VAL A 41 3.13 5.93 -0.63
CA VAL A 41 4.39 5.85 0.07
C VAL A 41 5.43 5.25 -0.87
N VAL A 42 6.52 5.99 -1.05
CA VAL A 42 7.64 5.52 -1.87
C VAL A 42 8.68 4.91 -0.96
N PHE A 43 9.11 3.72 -1.31
CA PHE A 43 10.09 2.95 -0.59
C PHE A 43 11.29 2.64 -1.48
N GLU A 44 12.45 2.53 -0.87
CA GLU A 44 13.63 1.93 -1.50
C GLU A 44 13.88 0.57 -0.87
N VAL A 45 13.93 -0.47 -1.69
CA VAL A 45 14.11 -1.84 -1.22
C VAL A 45 15.55 -2.01 -0.73
N THR A 46 15.67 -2.35 0.56
CA THR A 46 16.99 -2.54 1.21
C THR A 46 17.39 -4.01 1.30
N LYS A 47 16.41 -4.91 1.40
CA LYS A 47 16.59 -6.36 1.46
C LYS A 47 15.40 -7.05 0.82
N SER A 48 15.66 -8.05 0.01
CA SER A 48 14.65 -8.92 -0.58
C SER A 48 15.11 -10.37 -0.49
N LYS A 49 14.18 -11.30 -0.28
CA LYS A 49 14.52 -12.74 -0.24
C LYS A 49 14.58 -13.27 -1.68
N LYS A 50 15.50 -14.19 -1.97
CA LYS A 50 15.65 -14.80 -3.31
C LYS A 50 14.37 -15.40 -3.89
N THR A 51 13.46 -15.85 -3.04
CA THR A 51 12.13 -16.34 -3.41
C THR A 51 11.24 -15.26 -4.07
N CYS A 52 11.60 -13.98 -3.99
CA CYS A 52 10.93 -12.93 -4.76
C CYS A 52 11.31 -12.95 -6.25
N GLU A 53 12.48 -13.48 -6.61
CA GLU A 53 12.94 -13.56 -8.01
C GLU A 53 12.11 -14.54 -8.85
N SER A 54 11.48 -15.53 -8.20
CA SER A 54 10.57 -16.47 -8.87
C SER A 54 9.17 -15.88 -9.13
N LEU A 55 8.87 -14.69 -8.62
CA LEU A 55 7.65 -13.96 -8.97
C LEU A 55 7.92 -13.29 -10.31
N GLY A 56 7.05 -13.49 -11.31
CA GLY A 56 7.30 -13.03 -12.68
C GLY A 56 7.75 -11.56 -12.78
N ASN A 57 8.41 -11.22 -13.89
CA ASN A 57 9.18 -9.98 -14.09
C ASN A 57 8.54 -8.68 -13.59
N ALA A 58 7.21 -8.55 -13.68
CA ALA A 58 6.49 -7.37 -13.21
C ALA A 58 6.58 -7.14 -11.68
N VAL A 59 6.74 -8.21 -10.89
CA VAL A 59 6.81 -8.13 -9.41
C VAL A 59 8.26 -8.21 -8.93
N SER A 60 9.08 -9.08 -9.52
CA SER A 60 10.48 -9.24 -9.12
C SER A 60 11.28 -7.95 -9.29
N SER A 61 11.20 -7.31 -10.46
CA SER A 61 11.95 -6.08 -10.76
C SER A 61 11.69 -4.93 -9.77
N VAL A 62 10.44 -4.81 -9.30
CA VAL A 62 10.04 -3.76 -8.35
C VAL A 62 10.49 -4.09 -6.92
N LEU A 63 10.67 -5.37 -6.59
CA LEU A 63 11.11 -5.86 -5.28
C LEU A 63 12.60 -6.22 -5.22
N GLU A 64 13.36 -5.89 -6.26
CA GLU A 64 14.82 -6.00 -6.29
C GLU A 64 15.48 -4.97 -5.37
N VAL A 65 16.65 -5.31 -4.84
CA VAL A 65 17.37 -4.42 -3.93
C VAL A 65 17.84 -3.17 -4.68
N GLY A 66 17.57 -1.99 -4.11
CA GLY A 66 17.84 -0.70 -4.73
C GLY A 66 16.68 -0.14 -5.55
N SER A 67 15.69 -0.96 -5.91
CA SER A 67 14.50 -0.50 -6.62
C SER A 67 13.66 0.44 -5.77
N ARG A 68 13.04 1.43 -6.43
CA ARG A 68 12.01 2.29 -5.83
C ARG A 68 10.65 1.66 -6.07
N THR A 69 9.90 1.46 -4.99
CA THR A 69 8.59 0.83 -4.98
C THR A 69 7.54 1.81 -4.46
N CYS A 70 6.45 1.97 -5.19
CA CYS A 70 5.31 2.80 -4.78
C CYS A 70 4.21 1.91 -4.19
N VAL A 71 3.80 2.23 -2.96
CA VAL A 71 2.72 1.51 -2.27
C VAL A 71 1.61 2.49 -1.92
N SER A 72 0.41 2.25 -2.43
CA SER A 72 -0.77 3.05 -2.11
C SER A 72 -1.37 2.65 -0.76
N CYS A 73 -1.69 3.65 0.06
CA CYS A 73 -2.48 3.53 1.26
C CYS A 73 -3.92 4.01 0.99
N GLU A 74 -4.77 3.05 0.62
CA GLU A 74 -6.19 3.27 0.38
C GLU A 74 -6.96 3.40 1.70
N MET A 75 -8.08 4.12 1.70
CA MET A 75 -8.90 4.33 2.90
C MET A 75 -9.27 3.01 3.59
N ALA A 76 -9.53 1.97 2.81
CA ALA A 76 -9.90 0.65 3.30
C ALA A 76 -8.77 -0.10 4.06
N ALA A 77 -7.51 0.31 3.90
CA ALA A 77 -6.36 -0.25 4.61
C ALA A 77 -5.90 0.61 5.80
N MET A 78 -6.46 1.82 5.95
CA MET A 78 -6.15 2.73 7.05
C MET A 78 -6.67 2.20 8.39
N ARG A 79 -5.93 2.48 9.46
CA ARG A 79 -6.29 2.08 10.81
C ARG A 79 -6.38 3.30 11.72
N LYS A 80 -7.52 3.46 12.41
CA LYS A 80 -7.76 4.56 13.35
C LYS A 80 -6.67 4.67 14.43
N HIS A 81 -6.27 3.55 15.05
CA HIS A 81 -5.22 3.55 16.09
C HIS A 81 -3.82 3.96 15.59
N LEU A 82 -3.64 4.06 14.27
CA LEU A 82 -2.40 4.56 13.65
C LEU A 82 -2.52 6.03 13.21
N GLY A 83 -3.63 6.72 13.52
CA GLY A 83 -3.94 8.04 12.99
C GLY A 83 -4.24 7.96 11.49
N TYR A 84 -5.10 7.00 11.10
CA TYR A 84 -5.51 6.75 9.71
C TYR A 84 -4.34 6.51 8.73
N ARG A 85 -3.29 5.85 9.23
CA ARG A 85 -2.19 5.34 8.41
C ARG A 85 -2.34 3.85 8.14
N CYS A 86 -1.69 3.37 7.07
CA CYS A 86 -1.65 1.95 6.76
C CYS A 86 -0.59 1.21 7.57
N GLN A 87 -0.89 -0.05 7.92
CA GLN A 87 0.08 -0.94 8.54
C GLN A 87 1.25 -1.22 7.58
N GLY A 88 2.45 -0.85 7.99
CA GLY A 88 3.64 -0.94 7.12
C GLY A 88 3.98 0.35 6.38
N HIS A 89 3.29 1.47 6.66
CA HIS A 89 3.70 2.82 6.24
C HIS A 89 5.16 3.11 6.61
N GLY A 90 5.61 2.57 7.75
CA GLY A 90 7.01 2.68 8.18
C GLY A 90 7.35 4.04 8.79
N VAL A 91 8.64 4.28 8.97
CA VAL A 91 9.18 5.56 9.43
C VAL A 91 10.29 5.95 8.45
N GLU A 92 10.44 7.24 8.22
CA GLU A 92 11.47 7.77 7.32
C GLU A 92 12.85 7.25 7.69
N ASN A 93 13.60 6.81 6.69
CA ASN A 93 14.96 6.28 6.84
C ASN A 93 15.09 5.10 7.83
N LYS A 94 13.99 4.51 8.32
CA LYS A 94 14.01 3.30 9.16
C LYS A 94 13.58 2.08 8.35
N PRO A 95 14.29 0.95 8.51
CA PRO A 95 13.95 -0.28 7.80
C PRO A 95 12.58 -0.80 8.27
N THR A 96 11.67 -0.92 7.33
CA THR A 96 10.30 -1.43 7.51
C THR A 96 10.17 -2.75 6.77
N ARG A 97 9.53 -3.74 7.40
CA ARG A 97 9.35 -5.07 6.81
C ARG A 97 8.17 -5.07 5.84
N PHE A 98 8.31 -5.80 4.74
CA PHE A 98 7.21 -6.11 3.84
C PHE A 98 7.11 -7.61 3.62
N THR A 99 5.90 -8.05 3.27
CA THR A 99 5.59 -9.42 2.87
C THR A 99 4.58 -9.35 1.74
N TYR A 100 4.85 -10.07 0.67
CA TYR A 100 3.93 -10.20 -0.45
C TYR A 100 2.82 -11.21 -0.11
N LEU A 101 1.57 -10.74 -0.08
CA LEU A 101 0.48 -11.52 0.49
C LEU A 101 0.18 -12.80 -0.29
N ALA A 102 0.19 -12.74 -1.62
CA ALA A 102 -0.09 -13.90 -2.47
C ALA A 102 1.03 -14.95 -2.48
N PHE A 103 2.24 -14.57 -2.05
CA PHE A 103 3.36 -15.50 -1.89
C PHE A 103 4.20 -15.10 -0.67
N PRO A 104 3.81 -15.52 0.56
CA PRO A 104 4.45 -15.08 1.81
C PRO A 104 5.94 -15.42 1.93
N GLN A 105 6.41 -16.37 1.12
CA GLN A 105 7.83 -16.68 0.99
C GLN A 105 8.61 -15.50 0.41
N CYS A 106 8.00 -14.60 -0.36
CA CYS A 106 8.59 -13.34 -0.77
C CYS A 106 8.34 -12.26 0.30
N HIS A 107 9.41 -11.86 0.98
CA HIS A 107 9.41 -10.82 1.99
C HIS A 107 10.78 -10.16 2.08
N GLY A 108 10.82 -9.00 2.72
CA GLY A 108 12.02 -8.20 2.77
C GLY A 108 11.92 -7.00 3.70
N ARG A 109 12.80 -6.04 3.45
CA ARG A 109 12.83 -4.76 4.14
C ARG A 109 13.03 -3.64 3.13
N TRP A 110 12.39 -2.52 3.36
CA TRP A 110 12.59 -1.30 2.61
C TRP A 110 12.68 -0.10 3.56
N LYS A 111 13.14 1.05 3.07
CA LYS A 111 13.13 2.31 3.83
C LYS A 111 12.20 3.28 3.12
N ARG A 112 11.41 4.03 3.89
CA ARG A 112 10.54 5.07 3.34
C ARG A 112 11.39 6.23 2.85
N VAL A 113 11.20 6.63 1.60
CA VAL A 113 11.88 7.74 0.93
C VAL A 113 11.00 8.99 0.98
N GLU A 114 9.74 8.86 0.55
CA GLU A 114 8.80 9.99 0.52
C GLU A 114 7.36 9.52 0.73
N VAL A 115 6.50 10.48 1.03
CA VAL A 115 5.04 10.33 1.08
C VAL A 115 4.45 11.43 0.22
N SER A 116 3.54 11.08 -0.67
CA SER A 116 2.93 11.98 -1.63
C SER A 116 1.46 11.64 -1.84
N GLU A 117 0.65 12.59 -2.31
CA GLU A 117 -0.76 12.28 -2.64
C GLU A 117 -0.86 11.37 -3.88
N LYS A 118 0.07 11.51 -4.83
CA LYS A 118 0.16 10.69 -6.05
C LYS A 118 1.50 9.97 -6.12
N CYS A 119 1.52 8.74 -6.61
CA CYS A 119 2.76 7.98 -6.75
C CYS A 119 3.70 8.62 -7.78
N SER A 120 4.99 8.61 -7.50
CA SER A 120 6.05 9.25 -8.33
C SER A 120 7.00 8.24 -8.98
N CYS A 121 6.87 6.94 -8.66
CA CYS A 121 7.82 5.91 -9.13
C CYS A 121 7.76 5.69 -10.65
N HIS A 122 6.62 5.97 -11.27
CA HIS A 122 6.38 5.76 -12.70
C HIS A 122 5.75 7.00 -13.32
N SER A 123 6.01 7.23 -14.60
CA SER A 123 5.47 8.37 -15.37
C SER A 123 3.93 8.43 -15.39
N GLU A 124 3.25 7.31 -15.14
CA GLU A 124 1.79 7.21 -15.11
C GLU A 124 1.18 7.52 -13.73
N GLY A 125 2.01 7.75 -12.70
CA GLY A 125 1.54 8.04 -11.35
C GLY A 125 0.82 6.88 -10.65
N LYS A 126 0.99 5.65 -11.15
CA LYS A 126 0.39 4.42 -10.60
C LYS A 126 1.26 3.85 -9.48
N ALA A 127 0.61 3.24 -8.50
CA ALA A 127 1.28 2.43 -7.48
C ALA A 127 1.65 1.06 -8.03
N ASP A 128 2.71 0.45 -7.50
CA ASP A 128 3.05 -0.95 -7.76
C ASP A 128 2.20 -1.89 -6.89
N PHE A 129 2.03 -1.49 -5.64
CA PHE A 129 1.32 -2.27 -4.64
C PHE A 129 0.31 -1.43 -3.86
N ILE A 130 -0.60 -2.12 -3.17
CA ILE A 130 -1.49 -1.56 -2.16
C ILE A 130 -1.17 -2.19 -0.80
N PHE A 131 -1.38 -1.43 0.27
CA PHE A 131 -1.44 -1.99 1.61
C PHE A 131 -2.74 -2.75 1.84
N VAL A 132 -2.69 -3.72 2.74
CA VAL A 132 -3.82 -4.58 3.14
C VAL A 132 -3.92 -4.62 4.66
#